data_AF-A0A5J6YW66-F1
#
_entry.id   AF-A0A5J6YW66-F1
#
_cell.length_a   1.000
_cell.length_b   1.000
_cell.length_c   1.000
_cell.angle_alpha   90.00
_cell.angle_beta   90.00
_cell.angle_gamma   90.00
#
_symmetry.space_group_name_H-M   'P 1'
#
loop_
_entity.id
_entity.type
_entity.pdbx_description
1 polymer ?
#
loop_
_entity_poly.entity_id
_entity_poly.type
_entity_poly.pdbx_seq_one_letter_code
_entity_poly.pdbx_strand_id
1 'polypeptide(L)'
;MRTVLPGEVHRTVDPNASADALLNAWAAAALEALGGDGMTARIGIAVPSPFDHAAGVSWMTHKFAALHGVNVRGGLQDCWTGTVLDGVPLAFGNDADLFTLGEWWGGAARRTGRVIGVTLGTGLGSGFVAGGQVLTSGPDVPPDGELWNVPYGGGIAEDFASG
;
A
#
# COMPACT_ATOMS: atom_id res chain seq x y z
N MET A 1 12.42 -15.77 -10.53
CA MET A 1 12.48 -15.56 -9.06
C MET A 1 12.28 -14.07 -8.83
N ARG A 2 11.31 -13.65 -8.00
CA ARG A 2 11.17 -12.24 -7.60
C ARG A 2 12.13 -12.03 -6.42
N THR A 3 12.96 -11.00 -6.45
CA THR A 3 13.93 -10.68 -5.38
C THR A 3 13.67 -9.25 -4.93
N VAL A 4 13.63 -9.01 -3.62
CA VAL A 4 13.60 -7.65 -3.05
C VAL A 4 15.02 -7.10 -3.10
N LEU A 5 15.19 -5.90 -3.66
CA LEU A 5 16.50 -5.27 -3.70
C LEU A 5 16.94 -4.89 -2.28
N PRO A 6 18.22 -5.11 -1.91
CA PRO A 6 18.73 -4.67 -0.63
C PRO A 6 18.77 -3.14 -0.60
N GLY A 7 18.13 -2.53 0.40
CA GLY A 7 18.05 -1.08 0.55
C GLY A 7 16.80 -0.70 1.34
N GLU A 8 17.00 0.03 2.43
CA GLU A 8 15.91 0.53 3.26
C GLU A 8 16.16 2.01 3.55
N VAL A 9 15.14 2.82 3.30
CA VAL A 9 15.15 4.25 3.58
C VAL A 9 13.91 4.55 4.38
N HIS A 10 14.09 5.14 5.57
CA HIS A 10 12.99 5.65 6.37
C HIS A 10 13.06 7.17 6.39
N ARG A 11 11.99 7.81 5.93
CA ARG A 11 11.86 9.28 5.91
C ARG A 11 10.56 9.68 6.57
N THR A 12 10.66 10.62 7.51
CA THR A 12 9.49 11.31 8.04
C THR A 12 9.04 12.35 7.02
N VAL A 13 7.76 12.31 6.66
CA VAL A 13 7.10 13.34 5.86
C VAL A 13 6.01 14.00 6.69
N ASP A 14 5.84 15.31 6.54
CA ASP A 14 4.68 16.00 7.11
C ASP A 14 3.43 15.61 6.30
N PRO A 15 2.45 14.90 6.88
CA PRO A 15 1.25 14.49 6.15
C PRO A 15 0.38 15.66 5.69
N ASN A 16 0.61 16.88 6.17
CA ASN A 16 -0.10 18.09 5.79
C ASN A 16 0.66 18.95 4.76
N ALA A 17 1.82 18.48 4.28
CA ALA A 17 2.55 19.16 3.23
C ALA A 17 1.77 19.20 1.90
N SER A 18 2.20 20.06 0.97
CA SER A 18 1.60 20.12 -0.37
C SER A 18 1.73 18.79 -1.12
N ALA A 19 0.84 18.56 -2.10
CA ALA A 19 0.91 17.40 -2.96
C ALA A 19 2.31 17.21 -3.58
N ASP A 20 2.87 18.28 -4.14
CA ASP A 20 4.21 18.25 -4.73
C ASP A 20 5.29 17.89 -3.71
N ALA A 21 5.21 18.42 -2.48
CA ALA A 21 6.19 18.10 -1.45
C ALA A 21 6.12 16.62 -1.03
N LEU A 22 4.91 16.07 -0.90
CA LEU A 22 4.68 14.66 -0.60
C LEU A 22 5.21 13.75 -1.72
N LEU A 23 4.84 14.05 -2.98
CA LEU A 23 5.25 13.27 -4.14
C LEU A 23 6.77 13.31 -4.35
N ASN A 24 7.39 14.49 -4.23
CA ASN A 24 8.85 14.62 -4.32
C ASN A 24 9.55 13.85 -3.20
N ALA A 25 9.03 13.90 -1.97
CA ALA A 25 9.61 13.16 -0.86
C ALA A 25 9.54 11.64 -1.07
N TRP A 26 8.41 11.12 -1.55
CA TRP A 26 8.24 9.70 -1.86
C TRP A 26 9.10 9.26 -3.05
N ALA A 27 9.15 10.07 -4.11
CA ALA A 27 9.97 9.81 -5.28
C ALA A 27 11.46 9.76 -4.93
N ALA A 28 11.94 10.71 -4.10
CA ALA A 28 13.31 10.74 -3.61
C ALA A 28 13.64 9.55 -2.71
N ALA A 29 12.72 9.14 -1.84
CA ALA A 29 12.90 7.95 -0.99
C ALA A 29 13.07 6.68 -1.82
N ALA A 30 12.28 6.52 -2.90
CA ALA A 30 12.39 5.37 -3.80
C ALA A 30 13.73 5.33 -4.53
N LEU A 31 14.21 6.48 -5.01
CA LEU A 31 15.52 6.59 -5.67
C LEU A 31 16.68 6.29 -4.72
N GLU A 32 16.61 6.81 -3.49
CA GLU A 32 17.62 6.54 -2.46
C GLU A 32 17.66 5.06 -2.08
N ALA A 33 16.49 4.42 -1.92
CA ALA A 33 16.39 3.01 -1.55
C ALA A 33 16.98 2.06 -2.61
N LEU A 34 16.99 2.45 -3.89
CA LEU A 34 17.63 1.68 -4.94
C LEU A 34 19.17 1.74 -4.88
N GLY A 35 19.74 2.80 -4.32
CA GLY A 35 21.16 3.12 -4.48
C GLY A 35 21.48 3.53 -5.93
N GLY A 36 22.56 4.28 -6.12
CA GLY A 36 22.88 4.97 -7.40
C GLY A 36 22.93 4.07 -8.66
N ASP A 37 23.13 2.76 -8.51
CA ASP A 37 23.26 1.79 -9.60
C ASP A 37 22.11 0.76 -9.63
N GLY A 38 21.14 0.88 -8.72
CA GLY A 38 20.05 -0.08 -8.58
C GLY A 38 19.02 0.05 -9.71
N MET A 39 18.87 -1.01 -10.50
CA MET A 39 17.78 -1.12 -11.48
C MET A 39 16.69 -2.05 -10.96
N THR A 40 15.43 -1.66 -11.13
CA THR A 40 14.27 -2.52 -10.84
C THR A 40 13.36 -2.63 -12.06
N ALA A 41 12.73 -3.79 -12.22
CA ALA A 41 11.77 -4.02 -13.29
C ALA A 41 10.36 -3.47 -12.95
N ARG A 42 10.05 -3.25 -11.66
CA ARG A 42 8.73 -2.83 -11.17
C ARG A 42 8.82 -2.11 -9.82
N ILE A 43 7.84 -1.27 -9.55
CA ILE A 43 7.61 -0.61 -8.26
C ILE A 43 6.24 -1.00 -7.74
N GLY A 44 6.15 -1.32 -6.45
CA GLY A 44 4.88 -1.51 -5.73
C GLY A 44 4.79 -0.51 -4.58
N ILE A 45 3.65 0.14 -4.43
CA ILE A 45 3.39 1.08 -3.33
C ILE A 45 2.19 0.61 -2.53
N ALA A 46 2.40 0.39 -1.24
CA ALA A 46 1.34 0.21 -0.26
C ALA A 46 0.82 1.59 0.17
N VAL A 47 -0.50 1.80 0.06
CA VAL A 47 -1.13 3.08 0.37
C VAL A 47 -2.43 2.86 1.16
N PRO A 48 -2.73 3.69 2.16
CA PRO A 48 -3.99 3.59 2.89
C PRO A 48 -5.18 4.04 2.03
N SER A 49 -6.35 3.49 2.36
CA SER A 49 -7.64 3.85 1.77
C SER A 49 -8.20 5.19 2.31
N PRO A 50 -9.12 5.86 1.60
CA PRO A 50 -9.61 5.52 0.26
C PRO A 50 -8.66 5.95 -0.87
N PHE A 51 -8.37 5.01 -1.78
CA PHE A 51 -7.46 5.19 -2.91
C PHE A 51 -7.92 4.34 -4.10
N ASP A 52 -8.00 4.93 -5.29
CA ASP A 52 -8.23 4.18 -6.53
C ASP A 52 -6.88 3.59 -6.97
N HIS A 53 -6.63 2.34 -6.60
CA HIS A 53 -5.37 1.64 -6.89
C HIS A 53 -5.12 1.44 -8.40
N ALA A 54 -6.20 1.32 -9.19
CA ALA A 54 -6.10 1.14 -10.63
C ALA A 54 -5.70 2.44 -11.31
N ALA A 55 -6.42 3.53 -11.04
CA ALA A 55 -6.13 4.85 -11.60
C ALA A 55 -4.88 5.49 -10.98
N GLY A 56 -4.53 5.12 -9.74
CA GLY A 56 -3.47 5.78 -8.97
C GLY A 56 -3.91 7.12 -8.39
N VAL A 57 -5.18 7.25 -8.01
CA VAL A 57 -5.77 8.51 -7.54
C VAL A 57 -6.13 8.39 -6.05
N SER A 58 -5.70 9.35 -5.24
CA SER A 58 -6.03 9.39 -3.82
C SER A 58 -7.39 10.06 -3.59
N TRP A 59 -8.18 9.50 -2.68
CA TRP A 59 -9.44 10.09 -2.20
C TRP A 59 -9.39 10.39 -0.69
N MET A 60 -8.20 10.33 -0.09
CA MET A 60 -8.03 10.56 1.33
C MET A 60 -8.30 12.02 1.70
N THR A 61 -9.17 12.24 2.68
CA THR A 61 -9.55 13.58 3.17
C THR A 61 -8.90 13.95 4.50
N HIS A 62 -8.35 12.97 5.22
CA HIS A 62 -7.76 13.17 6.55
C HIS A 62 -6.23 13.00 6.53
N LYS A 63 -5.73 11.80 6.21
CA LYS A 63 -4.29 11.56 6.00
C LYS A 63 -3.91 12.01 4.60
N PHE A 64 -2.79 12.73 4.46
CA PHE A 64 -2.32 13.23 3.16
C PHE A 64 -3.40 13.97 2.37
N ALA A 65 -4.21 14.79 3.06
CA ALA A 65 -5.39 15.44 2.49
C ALA A 65 -5.10 16.28 1.24
N ALA A 66 -3.87 16.81 1.11
CA ALA A 66 -3.42 17.53 -0.08
C ALA A 66 -3.40 16.67 -1.36
N LEU A 67 -3.40 15.34 -1.24
CA LEU A 67 -3.49 14.40 -2.36
C LEU A 67 -4.94 14.07 -2.75
N HIS A 68 -5.96 14.62 -2.10
CA HIS A 68 -7.35 14.35 -2.45
C HIS A 68 -7.65 14.74 -3.91
N GLY A 69 -8.06 13.76 -4.73
CA GLY A 69 -8.32 13.92 -6.16
C GLY A 69 -7.06 14.00 -7.03
N VAL A 70 -5.86 13.81 -6.46
CA VAL A 70 -4.58 13.88 -7.19
C VAL A 70 -4.25 12.54 -7.83
N ASN A 71 -3.83 12.57 -9.09
CA ASN A 71 -3.22 11.44 -9.78
C ASN A 71 -1.78 11.23 -9.27
N VAL A 72 -1.65 10.46 -8.19
CA VAL A 72 -0.37 10.13 -7.54
C VAL A 72 0.53 9.33 -8.49
N ARG A 73 -0.04 8.43 -9.31
CA ARG A 73 0.72 7.68 -10.31
C ARG A 73 1.46 8.61 -11.26
N GLY A 74 0.72 9.53 -11.88
CA GLY A 74 1.28 10.52 -12.81
C GLY A 74 2.30 11.41 -12.11
N GLY A 75 1.96 11.93 -10.92
CA GLY A 75 2.88 12.77 -10.15
C GLY A 75 4.22 12.10 -9.81
N LEU A 76 4.20 10.82 -9.41
CA LEU A 76 5.44 10.08 -9.17
C LEU A 76 6.21 9.80 -10.47
N GLN A 77 5.52 9.47 -11.56
CA GLN A 77 6.15 9.28 -12.88
C GLN A 77 6.82 10.57 -13.36
N ASP A 78 6.17 11.71 -13.19
CA ASP A 78 6.74 13.03 -13.50
C ASP A 78 8.00 13.28 -12.66
N CYS A 79 7.96 13.04 -11.35
CA CYS A 79 9.12 13.17 -10.46
C CYS A 79 10.29 12.25 -10.83
N TRP A 80 10.05 11.11 -11.49
CA TRP A 80 11.08 10.15 -11.90
C TRP A 80 11.59 10.35 -13.32
N THR A 81 11.06 11.31 -14.08
CA THR A 81 11.51 11.59 -15.44
C THR A 81 13.02 11.86 -15.48
N GLY A 82 13.74 11.17 -16.36
CA GLY A 82 15.19 11.28 -16.50
C GLY A 82 16.02 10.59 -15.40
N THR A 83 15.38 9.83 -14.51
CA THR A 83 16.05 9.03 -13.46
C THR A 83 16.09 7.55 -13.83
N VAL A 84 16.73 6.71 -13.00
CA VAL A 84 16.73 5.25 -13.16
C VAL A 84 15.34 4.61 -13.00
N LEU A 85 14.36 5.36 -12.50
CA LEU A 85 12.97 4.91 -12.35
C LEU A 85 12.04 5.39 -13.49
N ASP A 86 12.56 6.14 -14.44
CA ASP A 86 11.79 6.60 -15.60
C ASP A 86 11.23 5.40 -16.39
N GLY A 87 9.93 5.45 -16.70
CA GLY A 87 9.21 4.39 -17.41
C GLY A 87 9.03 3.06 -16.64
N VAL A 88 9.48 2.95 -15.39
CA VAL A 88 9.34 1.71 -14.62
C VAL A 88 7.87 1.48 -14.25
N PRO A 89 7.30 0.29 -14.53
CA PRO A 89 5.92 -0.02 -14.17
C PRO A 89 5.65 0.10 -12.67
N LEU A 90 4.66 0.91 -12.33
CA LEU A 90 4.20 1.17 -10.96
C LEU A 90 2.86 0.46 -10.69
N ALA A 91 2.66 -0.10 -9.51
CA ALA A 91 1.38 -0.61 -9.04
C ALA A 91 1.12 -0.15 -7.60
N PHE A 92 -0.15 0.06 -7.27
CA PHE A 92 -0.60 0.39 -5.91
C PHE A 92 -1.40 -0.77 -5.35
N GLY A 93 -1.40 -0.90 -4.02
CA GLY A 93 -2.30 -1.80 -3.30
C GLY A 93 -2.56 -1.26 -1.89
N ASN A 94 -3.64 -1.78 -1.29
CA ASN A 94 -3.98 -1.46 0.09
C ASN A 94 -2.85 -1.93 1.03
N ASP A 95 -2.60 -1.16 2.09
CA ASP A 95 -1.52 -1.42 3.04
C ASP A 95 -1.70 -2.73 3.84
N ALA A 96 -2.91 -3.05 4.30
CA ALA A 96 -3.20 -4.29 5.01
C ALA A 96 -3.12 -5.53 4.08
N ASP A 97 -3.56 -5.39 2.84
CA ASP A 97 -3.40 -6.42 1.80
C ASP A 97 -1.93 -6.71 1.50
N LEU A 98 -1.14 -5.67 1.23
CA LEU A 98 0.26 -5.83 0.88
C LEU A 98 1.12 -6.25 2.07
N PHE A 99 0.76 -5.84 3.29
CA PHE A 99 1.32 -6.40 4.52
C PHE A 99 1.10 -7.92 4.57
N THR A 100 -0.15 -8.37 4.40
CA THR A 100 -0.49 -9.79 4.43
C THR A 100 0.22 -10.58 3.33
N LEU A 101 0.33 -10.01 2.13
CA LEU A 101 1.05 -10.61 1.02
C LEU A 101 2.56 -10.69 1.30
N GLY A 102 3.15 -9.69 1.95
CA GLY A 102 4.53 -9.70 2.42
C GLY A 102 4.79 -10.83 3.41
N GLU A 103 3.91 -10.98 4.40
CA GLU A 103 3.97 -12.07 5.39
C GLU A 103 3.84 -13.45 4.73
N TRP A 104 2.98 -13.59 3.72
CA TRP A 104 2.85 -14.82 2.94
C TRP A 104 4.10 -15.12 2.09
N TRP A 105 4.75 -14.09 1.56
CA TRP A 105 5.88 -14.24 0.65
C TRP A 105 7.18 -14.57 1.39
N GLY A 106 7.47 -13.85 2.48
CA GLY A 106 8.74 -13.91 3.18
C GLY A 106 8.66 -13.88 4.71
N GLY A 107 7.49 -13.61 5.30
CA GLY A 107 7.33 -13.47 6.75
C GLY A 107 6.81 -14.72 7.45
N ALA A 108 6.01 -14.52 8.50
CA ALA A 108 5.53 -15.57 9.41
C ALA A 108 4.54 -16.53 8.74
N ALA A 109 3.83 -16.08 7.70
CA ALA A 109 2.85 -16.88 6.96
C ALA A 109 3.43 -17.54 5.71
N ARG A 110 4.76 -17.67 5.63
CA ARG A 110 5.44 -18.09 4.41
C ARG A 110 4.89 -19.38 3.81
N ARG A 111 4.41 -19.29 2.56
CA ARG A 111 3.93 -20.42 1.74
C ARG A 111 2.75 -21.20 2.36
N THR A 112 1.97 -20.60 3.25
CA THR A 112 0.69 -21.21 3.67
C THR A 112 -0.30 -21.23 2.49
N GLY A 113 -1.28 -22.13 2.52
CA GLY A 113 -2.27 -22.20 1.44
C GLY A 113 -3.19 -20.97 1.40
N ARG A 114 -3.63 -20.52 2.59
CA ARG A 114 -4.45 -19.33 2.82
C ARG A 114 -3.99 -18.64 4.11
N VAL A 115 -4.05 -17.32 4.14
CA VAL A 115 -3.76 -16.50 5.32
C VAL A 115 -4.69 -15.28 5.35
N ILE A 116 -5.10 -14.90 6.56
CA ILE A 116 -5.74 -13.62 6.83
C ILE A 116 -4.75 -12.84 7.70
N GLY A 117 -4.37 -11.65 7.27
CA GLY A 117 -3.67 -10.68 8.10
C GLY A 117 -4.68 -9.72 8.70
N VAL A 118 -4.47 -9.36 9.96
CA VAL A 118 -5.28 -8.37 10.66
C VAL A 118 -4.32 -7.36 11.28
N THR A 119 -4.54 -6.09 11.02
CA THR A 119 -3.77 -4.98 11.60
C THR A 119 -4.68 -4.20 12.55
N LEU A 120 -4.20 -3.99 13.78
CA LEU A 120 -4.93 -3.27 14.83
C LEU A 120 -4.15 -2.02 15.22
N GLY A 121 -4.83 -0.88 15.22
CA GLY A 121 -4.29 0.41 15.63
C GLY A 121 -5.42 1.39 15.88
N THR A 122 -5.32 2.59 15.32
CA THR A 122 -6.45 3.55 15.31
C THR A 122 -7.66 3.05 14.50
N GLY A 123 -7.48 1.96 13.74
CA GLY A 123 -8.52 1.31 12.94
C GLY A 123 -8.26 -0.19 12.81
N LEU A 124 -9.16 -0.88 12.13
CA LEU A 124 -9.11 -2.32 11.85
C LEU A 124 -8.77 -2.57 10.37
N GLY A 125 -7.53 -2.94 10.06
CA GLY A 125 -7.16 -3.35 8.70
C GLY A 125 -7.20 -4.88 8.55
N SER A 126 -7.43 -5.36 7.33
CA SER A 126 -7.33 -6.77 7.00
C SER A 126 -6.84 -7.01 5.58
N GLY A 127 -6.19 -8.15 5.38
CA GLY A 127 -5.87 -8.64 4.05
C GLY A 127 -6.10 -10.15 3.97
N PHE A 128 -6.60 -10.62 2.83
CA PHE A 128 -6.87 -12.04 2.58
C PHE A 128 -5.98 -12.52 1.45
N VAL A 129 -5.16 -13.56 1.69
CA VAL A 129 -4.26 -14.10 0.67
C VAL A 129 -4.46 -15.60 0.52
N ALA A 130 -4.56 -16.06 -0.72
CA ALA A 130 -4.56 -17.48 -1.07
C ALA A 130 -3.62 -17.74 -2.24
N GLY A 131 -2.73 -18.73 -2.09
CA GLY A 131 -1.78 -19.08 -3.15
C GLY A 131 -0.88 -17.93 -3.62
N GLY A 132 -0.64 -16.94 -2.77
CA GLY A 132 0.16 -15.76 -3.09
C GLY A 132 -0.57 -14.68 -3.88
N GLN A 133 -1.90 -14.71 -3.88
CA GLN A 133 -2.75 -13.67 -4.45
C GLN A 133 -3.63 -13.07 -3.37
N VAL A 134 -3.72 -11.73 -3.36
CA VAL A 134 -4.71 -11.01 -2.56
C VAL A 134 -6.11 -11.33 -3.08
N LEU A 135 -7.04 -11.56 -2.16
CA LEU A 135 -8.44 -11.82 -2.43
C LEU A 135 -9.27 -10.64 -1.91
N THR A 136 -10.01 -10.00 -2.80
CA THR A 136 -10.96 -8.92 -2.45
C THR A 136 -12.42 -9.37 -2.57
N SER A 137 -12.66 -10.63 -2.94
CA SER A 137 -13.99 -11.21 -3.05
C SER A 137 -13.94 -12.74 -2.96
N GLY A 138 -15.06 -13.35 -2.61
CA GLY A 138 -15.21 -14.80 -2.50
C GLY A 138 -16.27 -15.20 -1.48
N PRO A 139 -16.64 -16.49 -1.39
CA PRO A 139 -17.63 -16.96 -0.43
C PRO A 139 -17.17 -16.79 1.04
N ASP A 140 -15.87 -16.86 1.28
CA ASP A 140 -15.25 -16.76 2.61
C ASP A 140 -14.50 -15.43 2.82
N VAL A 141 -14.68 -14.46 1.92
CA VAL A 141 -13.96 -13.18 1.91
C VAL A 141 -14.98 -12.06 1.96
N PRO A 142 -14.92 -11.17 2.96
CA PRO A 142 -15.76 -9.97 3.00
C PRO A 142 -15.64 -9.14 1.72
N PRO A 143 -16.63 -8.30 1.39
CA PRO A 143 -16.49 -7.31 0.32
C PRO A 143 -15.17 -6.54 0.46
N ASP A 144 -14.45 -6.42 -0.65
CA ASP A 144 -13.16 -5.75 -0.76
C ASP A 144 -12.02 -6.36 0.11
N GLY A 145 -12.26 -7.50 0.77
CA GLY A 145 -11.28 -8.11 1.68
C GLY A 145 -11.16 -7.38 3.02
N GLU A 146 -12.15 -6.55 3.37
CA GLU A 146 -12.11 -5.65 4.51
C GLU A 146 -12.95 -6.15 5.70
N LEU A 147 -12.36 -6.15 6.90
CA LEU A 147 -13.05 -6.56 8.14
C LEU A 147 -13.67 -5.39 8.91
N TRP A 148 -13.20 -4.15 8.74
CA TRP A 148 -13.62 -3.00 9.56
C TRP A 148 -15.13 -2.77 9.57
N ASN A 149 -15.79 -2.94 8.41
CA ASN A 149 -17.22 -2.69 8.21
C ASN A 149 -18.11 -3.93 8.38
N VAL A 150 -17.55 -5.07 8.76
CA VAL A 150 -18.33 -6.31 8.93
C VAL A 150 -19.24 -6.17 10.15
N PRO A 151 -20.55 -6.53 10.05
CA PRO A 151 -21.46 -6.45 11.18
C PRO A 151 -21.00 -7.30 12.38
N TYR A 152 -20.90 -6.66 13.54
CA TYR A 152 -20.47 -7.31 14.78
C TYR A 152 -21.05 -6.60 16.01
N GLY A 153 -21.52 -7.35 17.01
CA GLY A 153 -21.92 -6.79 18.31
C GLY A 153 -23.04 -5.73 18.30
N GLY A 154 -23.80 -5.60 17.21
CA GLY A 154 -24.81 -4.54 17.04
C GLY A 154 -24.30 -3.28 16.32
N GLY A 155 -23.03 -3.24 15.93
CA GLY A 155 -22.40 -2.23 15.08
C GLY A 155 -21.53 -2.89 14.00
N ILE A 156 -20.36 -2.31 13.73
CA ILE A 156 -19.33 -2.90 12.86
C ILE A 156 -18.13 -3.38 13.67
N ALA A 157 -17.30 -4.26 13.11
CA ALA A 157 -16.18 -4.86 13.81
C ALA A 157 -15.16 -3.81 14.30
N GLU A 158 -14.94 -2.73 13.55
CA GLU A 158 -14.04 -1.66 13.97
C GLU A 158 -14.45 -1.03 15.30
N ASP A 159 -15.75 -0.85 15.57
CA ASP A 159 -16.27 -0.25 16.82
C ASP A 159 -15.81 -1.00 18.09
N PHE A 160 -15.39 -2.26 17.95
CA PHE A 160 -14.99 -3.13 19.04
C PHE A 160 -13.49 -3.47 19.04
N ALA A 161 -12.78 -3.11 17.97
CA ALA A 161 -11.41 -3.56 17.72
C ALA A 161 -10.42 -2.42 17.43
N SER A 162 -10.89 -1.18 17.24
CA SER A 162 -10.05 0.02 17.20
C SER A 162 -10.00 0.74 18.55
N GLY A 163 -8.93 1.50 18.79
CA GLY A 163 -8.67 2.22 20.05
C GLY A 163 -8.13 3.62 19.85
#